data_AF-A0A9P7UH71-F1
#
_entry.id   AF-A0A9P7UH71-F1
#
_cell.length_a   1.000
_cell.length_b   1.000
_cell.length_c   1.000
_cell.angle_alpha   90.00
_cell.angle_beta   90.00
_cell.angle_gamma   90.00
#
_symmetry.space_group_name_H-M   'P 1'
#
loop_
_entity.id
_entity.type
_entity.pdbx_description
1 polymer ?
#
loop_
_entity_poly.entity_id
_entity_poly.type
_entity_poly.pdbx_seq_one_letter_code
_entity_poly.pdbx_strand_id
1 'polypeptide(L)'
;MDIPAAANALGTLGAVCWSIQLIPQIVINYRRHNATGLQPSMMMLWAWAGVPLGVYNIVEDFNIALQIQPQILTFLSLATWIQCFYYQRNWSILRSLAVVAPIATVMAGVQVALVIGLRIVKTRGVEWPMILMAALSAALLAAGVLRHYWDIYLHRTVRGISFIFVGIDAAGDVFSLASLFFQSRLDVLGVVIYATEFVLWCGVFACGGYFNLLPWTRQRLRAREEAGRSSEGETPGSDAVANGIALHDLPSSTSVFRTASGDDSGLRSRTVASL
;
A
#
# COMPACT_ATOMS: atom_id res chain seq x y z
N MET A 1 18.50 -28.34 -5.49
CA MET A 1 19.54 -28.39 -4.45
C MET A 1 18.79 -28.57 -3.15
N ASP A 2 18.87 -29.74 -2.53
CA ASP A 2 17.98 -30.08 -1.41
C ASP A 2 18.57 -29.52 -0.11
N ILE A 3 18.18 -28.29 0.23
CA ILE A 3 18.63 -27.60 1.45
C ILE A 3 17.38 -27.18 2.24
N PRO A 4 16.79 -28.09 3.05
CA PRO A 4 15.54 -27.82 3.77
C PRO A 4 15.59 -26.60 4.68
N ALA A 5 16.76 -26.32 5.25
CA ALA A 5 16.97 -25.11 6.06
C ALA A 5 16.84 -23.82 5.23
N ALA A 6 17.36 -23.80 4.00
CA ALA A 6 17.26 -22.65 3.11
C ALA A 6 15.81 -22.47 2.62
N ALA A 7 15.13 -23.56 2.27
CA ALA A 7 13.71 -23.54 1.91
C ALA A 7 12.85 -22.95 3.05
N ASN A 8 13.04 -23.42 4.29
CA ASN A 8 12.29 -22.92 5.44
C ASN A 8 12.63 -21.46 5.76
N ALA A 9 13.90 -21.07 5.71
CA ALA A 9 14.31 -19.69 5.96
C ALA A 9 13.72 -18.72 4.93
N LEU A 10 13.84 -19.04 3.64
CA LEU A 10 13.32 -18.22 2.55
C LEU A 10 11.79 -18.17 2.56
N GLY A 11 11.11 -19.30 2.78
CA GLY A 11 9.66 -19.34 2.90
C GLY A 11 9.15 -18.53 4.10
N THR A 12 9.89 -18.54 5.21
CA THR A 12 9.56 -17.72 6.39
C THR A 12 9.78 -16.23 6.11
N LEU A 13 10.87 -15.87 5.42
CA LEU A 13 11.11 -14.48 5.00
C LEU A 13 9.98 -13.99 4.08
N GLY A 14 9.54 -14.82 3.13
CA GLY A 14 8.39 -14.52 2.28
C GLY A 14 7.12 -14.27 3.09
N ALA A 15 6.80 -15.18 4.02
CA ALA A 15 5.64 -15.03 4.92
C ALA A 15 5.71 -13.77 5.79
N VAL A 16 6.90 -13.38 6.27
CA VAL A 16 7.10 -12.16 7.04
C VAL A 16 6.87 -10.92 6.18
N CYS A 17 7.44 -10.88 4.97
CA CYS A 17 7.20 -9.82 4.00
C CYS A 17 5.70 -9.64 3.77
N TRP A 18 4.98 -10.72 3.47
CA TRP A 18 3.55 -10.64 3.24
C TRP A 18 2.73 -10.25 4.48
N SER A 19 3.19 -10.63 5.67
CA SER A 19 2.54 -10.24 6.92
C SER A 19 2.63 -8.74 7.20
N ILE A 20 3.72 -8.09 6.77
CA ILE A 20 3.94 -6.65 7.05
C ILE A 20 3.62 -5.74 5.85
N GLN A 21 3.37 -6.30 4.66
CA GLN A 21 3.27 -5.54 3.41
C GLN A 21 2.29 -4.36 3.50
N LEU A 22 1.13 -4.54 4.14
CA LEU A 22 0.08 -3.52 4.22
C LEU A 22 0.38 -2.42 5.26
N ILE A 23 1.31 -2.64 6.19
CA ILE A 23 1.61 -1.70 7.28
C ILE A 23 2.07 -0.34 6.74
N PRO A 24 3.05 -0.25 5.82
CA PRO A 24 3.42 1.02 5.19
C PRO A 24 2.24 1.79 4.59
N GLN A 25 1.30 1.09 3.94
CA GLN A 25 0.11 1.71 3.37
C GLN A 25 -0.79 2.29 4.46
N ILE A 26 -1.06 1.51 5.52
CA ILE A 26 -1.88 1.93 6.66
C ILE A 26 -1.30 3.17 7.34
N VAL A 27 0.02 3.18 7.55
CA VAL A 27 0.75 4.30 8.16
C VAL A 27 0.68 5.54 7.28
N ILE A 28 0.86 5.40 5.95
CA ILE A 28 0.78 6.52 5.02
C ILE A 28 -0.64 7.10 5.00
N ASN A 29 -1.67 6.25 4.96
CA ASN A 29 -3.07 6.68 5.02
C ASN A 29 -3.35 7.50 6.30
N TYR A 30 -2.87 6.99 7.44
CA TYR A 30 -3.02 7.66 8.73
C TYR A 30 -2.31 9.02 8.75
N ARG A 31 -1.04 9.08 8.33
CA ARG A 31 -0.25 10.31 8.33
C ARG A 31 -0.77 11.38 7.38
N ARG A 32 -1.36 10.97 6.25
CA ARG A 32 -1.93 11.90 5.26
C ARG A 32 -3.38 12.28 5.57
N HIS A 33 -4.01 11.60 6.53
CA HIS A 33 -5.45 11.67 6.79
C HIS A 33 -6.28 11.51 5.50
N ASN A 34 -5.78 10.73 4.56
CA ASN A 34 -6.35 10.58 3.23
C ASN A 34 -5.96 9.21 2.66
N ALA A 35 -6.93 8.51 2.09
CA ALA A 35 -6.76 7.22 1.42
C ALA A 35 -7.08 7.28 -0.08
N THR A 36 -7.15 8.47 -0.70
CA THR A 36 -7.55 8.64 -2.11
C THR A 36 -6.67 7.81 -3.05
N GLY A 37 -7.32 7.05 -3.94
CA GLY A 37 -6.67 6.13 -4.90
C GLY A 37 -6.44 4.72 -4.36
N LEU A 38 -6.57 4.49 -3.06
CA LEU A 38 -6.60 3.13 -2.52
C LEU A 38 -8.00 2.53 -2.70
N GLN A 39 -8.05 1.35 -3.30
CA GLN A 39 -9.32 0.77 -3.75
C GLN A 39 -9.93 -0.14 -2.68
N PRO A 40 -11.12 0.20 -2.13
CA PRO A 40 -11.71 -0.60 -1.05
C PRO A 40 -12.06 -2.02 -1.50
N SER A 41 -12.43 -2.21 -2.77
CA SER A 41 -12.75 -3.53 -3.31
C SER A 41 -11.56 -4.48 -3.32
N MET A 42 -10.35 -3.96 -3.57
CA MET A 42 -9.12 -4.76 -3.50
C MET A 42 -8.91 -5.29 -2.08
N MET A 43 -9.04 -4.41 -1.07
CA MET A 43 -8.90 -4.79 0.34
C MET A 43 -9.95 -5.83 0.75
N MET A 44 -11.19 -5.71 0.28
CA MET A 44 -12.23 -6.71 0.58
C MET A 44 -11.94 -8.06 -0.08
N LEU A 45 -11.47 -8.06 -1.33
CA LEU A 45 -11.09 -9.30 -2.04
C LEU A 45 -9.93 -10.01 -1.32
N TRP A 46 -8.94 -9.26 -0.86
CA TRP A 46 -7.80 -9.80 -0.12
C TRP A 46 -8.18 -10.33 1.26
N ALA A 47 -9.09 -9.66 1.96
CA ALA A 47 -9.65 -10.17 3.20
C ALA A 47 -10.34 -11.54 2.99
N TRP A 48 -11.11 -11.68 1.91
CA TRP A 48 -11.73 -12.95 1.56
C TRP A 48 -10.73 -13.99 1.06
N ALA A 49 -9.64 -13.58 0.41
CA ALA A 49 -8.58 -14.48 -0.04
C ALA A 49 -7.82 -15.13 1.13
N GLY A 50 -7.73 -14.45 2.28
CA GLY A 50 -7.10 -14.97 3.48
C GLY A 50 -7.83 -16.16 4.11
N VAL A 51 -9.14 -16.31 3.86
CA VAL A 51 -9.93 -17.47 4.32
C VAL A 51 -9.46 -18.77 3.68
N PRO A 52 -9.57 -18.98 2.35
CA PRO A 52 -9.10 -20.21 1.72
C PRO A 52 -7.58 -20.39 1.84
N LEU A 53 -6.80 -19.31 1.87
CA LEU A 53 -5.35 -19.40 2.13
C LEU A 53 -5.05 -19.95 3.52
N GLY A 54 -5.75 -19.44 4.54
CA GLY A 54 -5.63 -19.91 5.90
C GLY A 54 -6.07 -21.36 6.04
N VAL A 55 -7.18 -21.76 5.40
CA VAL A 55 -7.60 -23.16 5.33
C VAL A 55 -6.50 -24.03 4.71
N TYR A 56 -5.98 -23.62 3.55
CA TYR A 56 -4.92 -24.34 2.84
C TYR A 56 -3.70 -24.55 3.73
N ASN A 57 -3.15 -23.48 4.31
CA ASN A 57 -1.92 -23.55 5.10
C ASN A 57 -2.09 -24.35 6.41
N ILE A 58 -3.26 -24.29 7.06
CA ILE A 58 -3.55 -25.00 8.33
C ILE A 58 -3.82 -26.49 8.11
N VAL A 59 -4.43 -26.86 6.98
CA VAL A 59 -4.73 -28.27 6.65
C VAL A 59 -3.52 -28.95 5.99
N GLU A 60 -2.71 -28.20 5.25
CA GLU A 60 -1.39 -28.65 4.75
C GLU A 60 -0.30 -28.71 5.80
N ASP A 61 -0.57 -28.23 7.02
CA ASP A 61 0.37 -28.23 8.14
C ASP A 61 1.72 -27.58 7.79
N PHE A 62 1.65 -26.48 7.03
CA PHE A 62 2.83 -25.68 6.72
C PHE A 62 3.38 -25.00 7.96
N ASN A 63 4.58 -24.41 7.84
CA ASN A 63 5.22 -23.71 8.95
C ASN A 63 4.27 -22.65 9.58
N ILE A 64 4.46 -22.41 10.87
CA ILE A 64 3.57 -21.53 11.64
C ILE A 64 3.49 -20.11 11.08
N ALA A 65 4.57 -19.63 10.44
CA ALA A 65 4.59 -18.31 9.81
C ALA A 65 3.60 -18.24 8.64
N LEU A 66 3.54 -19.26 7.79
CA LEU A 66 2.56 -19.38 6.70
C LEU A 66 1.14 -19.63 7.21
N GLN A 67 0.94 -20.26 8.38
CA GLN A 67 -0.40 -20.39 8.95
C GLN A 67 -0.94 -19.06 9.51
N ILE A 68 -0.08 -18.25 10.11
CA ILE A 68 -0.44 -16.96 10.71
C ILE A 68 -0.58 -15.86 9.65
N GLN A 69 0.24 -15.87 8.60
CA GLN A 69 0.26 -14.82 7.57
C GLN A 69 -1.12 -14.50 6.98
N PRO A 70 -1.99 -15.47 6.60
CA PRO A 70 -3.32 -15.18 6.05
C PRO A 70 -4.25 -14.50 7.04
N GLN A 71 -4.06 -14.74 8.34
CA GLN A 71 -4.83 -14.08 9.40
C GLN A 71 -4.43 -12.62 9.51
N ILE A 72 -3.13 -12.35 9.45
CA ILE A 72 -2.59 -10.99 9.42
C ILE A 72 -3.06 -10.26 8.17
N LEU A 73 -2.96 -10.88 6.99
CA LEU A 73 -3.44 -10.32 5.73
C LEU A 73 -4.93 -9.95 5.82
N THR A 74 -5.76 -10.87 6.32
CA THR A 74 -7.21 -10.64 6.48
C THR A 74 -7.47 -9.43 7.38
N PHE A 75 -6.81 -9.40 8.54
CA PHE A 75 -6.96 -8.31 9.50
C PHE A 75 -6.50 -6.97 8.94
N LEU A 76 -5.30 -6.90 8.38
CA LEU A 76 -4.75 -5.66 7.81
C LEU A 76 -5.57 -5.18 6.62
N SER A 77 -6.12 -6.08 5.82
CA SER A 77 -7.01 -5.75 4.71
C SER A 77 -8.33 -5.14 5.20
N LEU A 78 -8.95 -5.72 6.22
CA LEU A 78 -10.17 -5.16 6.84
C LEU A 78 -9.89 -3.82 7.52
N ALA A 79 -8.76 -3.67 8.21
CA ALA A 79 -8.34 -2.39 8.82
C ALA A 79 -8.13 -1.31 7.75
N THR A 80 -7.48 -1.66 6.64
CA THR A 80 -7.25 -0.75 5.52
C THR A 80 -8.56 -0.39 4.82
N TRP A 81 -9.49 -1.34 4.70
CA TRP A 81 -10.85 -1.08 4.21
C TRP A 81 -11.58 -0.05 5.08
N ILE A 82 -11.50 -0.17 6.41
CA ILE A 82 -12.04 0.83 7.35
C ILE A 82 -11.41 2.20 7.11
N GLN A 83 -10.07 2.28 6.94
CA GLN A 83 -9.40 3.54 6.63
C GLN A 83 -9.92 4.17 5.34
N CYS A 84 -10.17 3.38 4.29
CA CYS A 84 -10.74 3.90 3.05
C CYS A 84 -12.11 4.55 3.27
N PHE A 85 -13.01 3.90 4.00
CA PHE A 85 -14.35 4.47 4.26
C PHE A 85 -14.32 5.64 5.26
N TYR A 86 -13.45 5.58 6.25
CA TYR A 86 -13.24 6.66 7.20
C TYR A 86 -12.74 7.94 6.50
N TYR A 87 -11.65 7.85 5.74
CA TYR A 87 -11.03 9.02 5.12
C TYR A 87 -11.69 9.48 3.82
N GLN A 88 -12.23 8.58 2.98
CA GLN A 88 -12.83 8.97 1.69
C GLN A 88 -14.33 9.28 1.79
N ARG A 89 -15.06 8.63 2.71
CA ARG A 89 -16.53 8.74 2.81
C ARG A 89 -17.02 9.36 4.11
N ASN A 90 -16.12 9.84 4.97
CA ASN A 90 -16.43 10.42 6.28
C ASN A 90 -17.30 9.50 7.16
N TRP A 91 -17.12 8.18 7.03
CA TRP A 91 -17.80 7.26 7.93
C TRP A 91 -17.18 7.31 9.31
N SER A 92 -17.99 7.19 10.36
CA SER A 92 -17.44 6.97 11.71
C SER A 92 -16.79 5.59 11.81
N ILE A 93 -15.81 5.46 12.70
CA ILE A 93 -15.14 4.17 12.97
C ILE A 93 -16.18 3.15 13.43
N LEU A 94 -17.13 3.56 14.28
CA LEU A 94 -18.20 2.68 14.78
C LEU A 94 -19.09 2.15 13.65
N ARG A 95 -19.47 3.00 12.69
CA ARG A 95 -20.24 2.58 11.51
C ARG A 95 -19.47 1.56 10.68
N SER A 96 -18.17 1.79 10.48
CA SER A 96 -17.31 0.89 9.71
C SER A 96 -17.11 -0.45 10.43
N LEU A 97 -16.93 -0.42 11.76
CA LEU A 97 -16.85 -1.62 12.59
C LEU A 97 -18.17 -2.41 12.60
N ALA A 98 -19.32 -1.75 12.62
CA ALA A 98 -20.63 -2.41 12.54
C ALA A 98 -20.80 -3.20 11.24
N VAL A 99 -20.11 -2.83 10.16
CA VAL A 99 -20.09 -3.56 8.88
C VAL A 99 -19.01 -4.65 8.86
N VAL A 100 -17.81 -4.35 9.34
CA VAL A 100 -16.67 -5.29 9.29
C VAL A 100 -16.81 -6.42 10.29
N ALA A 101 -17.33 -6.17 11.49
CA ALA A 101 -17.49 -7.19 12.54
C ALA A 101 -18.29 -8.42 12.06
N PRO A 102 -19.51 -8.29 11.51
CA PRO A 102 -20.25 -9.46 11.02
C PRO A 102 -19.54 -10.17 9.87
N ILE A 103 -18.89 -9.43 8.96
CA ILE A 103 -18.09 -10.03 7.86
C ILE A 103 -16.95 -10.87 8.43
N ALA A 104 -16.19 -10.32 9.40
CA ALA A 104 -15.09 -11.02 10.04
C ALA A 104 -15.56 -12.27 10.81
N THR A 105 -16.72 -12.20 11.48
CA THR A 105 -17.32 -13.37 12.14
C THR A 105 -17.69 -14.46 11.13
N VAL A 106 -18.28 -14.09 9.99
CA VAL A 106 -18.59 -15.05 8.91
C VAL A 106 -17.31 -15.66 8.34
N MET A 107 -16.29 -14.85 8.05
CA MET A 107 -14.98 -15.33 7.58
C MET A 107 -14.37 -16.35 8.54
N ALA A 108 -14.34 -16.04 9.84
CA ALA A 108 -13.81 -16.93 10.86
C ALA A 108 -14.63 -18.22 10.97
N GLY A 109 -15.96 -18.12 10.98
CA GLY A 109 -16.85 -19.29 11.01
C GLY A 109 -16.67 -20.21 9.81
N VAL A 110 -16.59 -19.64 8.60
CA VAL A 110 -16.33 -20.38 7.36
C VAL A 110 -14.96 -21.04 7.40
N GLN A 111 -13.92 -20.31 7.82
CA GLN A 111 -12.57 -20.87 7.91
C GLN A 111 -12.53 -22.06 8.88
N VAL A 112 -13.09 -21.91 10.10
CA VAL A 112 -13.11 -22.99 11.10
C VAL A 112 -13.87 -24.21 10.57
N ALA A 113 -15.05 -24.01 9.98
CA ALA A 113 -15.84 -25.09 9.41
C ALA A 113 -15.08 -25.84 8.29
N LEU A 114 -14.43 -25.09 7.38
CA LEU A 114 -13.63 -25.66 6.31
C LEU A 114 -12.39 -26.39 6.83
N VAL A 115 -11.67 -25.84 7.82
CA VAL A 115 -10.51 -26.51 8.41
C VAL A 115 -10.91 -27.86 9.01
N ILE A 116 -12.00 -27.90 9.80
CA ILE A 116 -12.48 -29.15 10.41
C ILE A 116 -12.91 -30.15 9.32
N GLY A 117 -13.72 -29.71 8.36
CA GLY A 117 -14.23 -30.56 7.28
C GLY A 117 -13.12 -31.10 6.39
N LEU A 118 -12.20 -30.24 5.93
CA LEU A 118 -11.15 -30.62 5.01
C LEU A 118 -10.05 -31.46 5.68
N ARG A 119 -9.81 -31.32 7.00
CA ARG A 119 -8.97 -32.27 7.73
C ARG A 119 -9.49 -33.70 7.66
N ILE A 120 -10.81 -33.89 7.80
CA ILE A 120 -11.46 -35.21 7.69
C ILE A 120 -11.36 -35.75 6.26
N VAL A 121 -11.47 -34.88 5.26
CA VAL A 121 -11.36 -35.29 3.84
C VAL A 121 -9.92 -35.66 3.50
N LYS A 122 -8.94 -34.91 4.01
CA LYS A 122 -7.52 -35.18 3.81
C LYS A 122 -7.06 -36.50 4.41
N THR A 123 -7.57 -36.90 5.58
CA THR A 123 -7.26 -38.21 6.16
C THR A 123 -7.79 -39.39 5.32
N ARG A 124 -8.71 -39.13 4.38
CA ARG A 124 -9.21 -40.11 3.40
C ARG A 124 -8.41 -40.11 2.08
N GLY A 125 -7.33 -39.34 2.00
CA GLY A 125 -6.45 -39.28 0.82
C GLY A 125 -7.00 -38.46 -0.35
N VAL A 126 -7.98 -37.59 -0.13
CA VAL A 126 -8.57 -36.76 -1.20
C VAL A 126 -7.92 -35.37 -1.19
N GLU A 127 -7.12 -35.07 -2.22
CA GLU A 127 -6.27 -33.87 -2.28
C GLU A 127 -6.86 -32.68 -3.06
N TRP A 128 -7.84 -32.90 -3.96
CA TRP A 128 -8.46 -31.82 -4.75
C TRP A 128 -8.98 -30.63 -3.92
N PRO A 129 -9.46 -30.78 -2.66
CA PRO A 129 -10.07 -29.64 -1.98
C PRO A 129 -9.02 -28.62 -1.60
N MET A 130 -7.80 -29.09 -1.35
CA MET A 130 -6.69 -28.23 -0.97
C MET A 130 -6.16 -27.46 -2.18
N ILE A 131 -6.11 -28.11 -3.34
CA ILE A 131 -5.83 -27.45 -4.62
C ILE A 131 -6.88 -26.37 -4.90
N LEU A 132 -8.16 -26.65 -4.65
CA LEU A 132 -9.23 -25.66 -4.80
C LEU A 132 -9.05 -24.47 -3.85
N MET A 133 -8.68 -24.70 -2.58
CA MET A 133 -8.43 -23.62 -1.62
C MET A 133 -7.24 -22.75 -2.05
N ALA A 134 -6.13 -23.36 -2.47
CA ALA A 134 -4.98 -22.63 -2.98
C ALA A 134 -5.33 -21.81 -4.23
N ALA A 135 -6.02 -22.42 -5.21
CA ALA A 135 -6.43 -21.76 -6.43
C ALA A 135 -7.43 -20.62 -6.18
N LEU A 136 -8.41 -20.82 -5.29
CA LEU A 136 -9.39 -19.80 -4.93
C LEU A 136 -8.73 -18.61 -4.24
N SER A 137 -7.77 -18.86 -3.35
CA SER A 137 -7.00 -17.79 -2.72
C SER A 137 -6.22 -16.97 -3.75
N ALA A 138 -5.43 -17.63 -4.59
CA ALA A 138 -4.64 -16.98 -5.63
C ALA A 138 -5.53 -16.17 -6.59
N ALA A 139 -6.69 -16.71 -6.98
CA ALA A 139 -7.65 -16.01 -7.82
C ALA A 139 -8.20 -14.74 -7.16
N LEU A 140 -8.51 -14.77 -5.86
CA LEU A 140 -9.00 -13.60 -5.13
C LEU A 140 -7.92 -12.54 -4.92
N LEU A 141 -6.67 -12.95 -4.62
CA LEU A 141 -5.52 -12.05 -4.53
C LEU A 141 -5.26 -11.35 -5.85
N ALA A 142 -5.17 -12.13 -6.94
CA ALA A 142 -5.00 -11.63 -8.29
C ALA A 142 -6.15 -10.72 -8.72
N ALA A 143 -7.41 -11.09 -8.44
CA ALA A 143 -8.58 -10.26 -8.71
C ALA A 143 -8.51 -8.92 -7.97
N GLY A 144 -8.02 -8.91 -6.73
CA GLY A 144 -7.77 -7.70 -5.97
C GLY A 144 -6.78 -6.78 -6.68
N VAL A 145 -5.64 -7.33 -7.12
CA VAL A 145 -4.61 -6.56 -7.84
C VAL A 145 -5.14 -6.09 -9.19
N LEU A 146 -5.82 -6.94 -9.96
CA LEU A 146 -6.45 -6.61 -11.25
C LEU A 146 -7.46 -5.46 -11.10
N ARG A 147 -8.19 -5.42 -10.00
CA ARG A 147 -9.12 -4.32 -9.73
C ARG A 147 -8.38 -2.99 -9.63
N HIS A 148 -7.17 -3.00 -9.07
CA HIS A 148 -6.28 -1.83 -9.03
C HIS A 148 -5.71 -1.47 -10.40
N TYR A 149 -5.34 -2.46 -11.22
CA TYR A 149 -4.99 -2.22 -12.63
C TYR A 149 -6.09 -1.50 -13.41
N TRP A 150 -7.35 -1.88 -13.19
CA TRP A 150 -8.48 -1.19 -13.80
C TRP A 150 -8.56 0.29 -13.37
N ASP A 151 -8.24 0.57 -12.11
CA ASP A 151 -8.18 1.95 -11.61
C ASP A 151 -7.08 2.76 -12.28
N ILE A 152 -5.88 2.17 -12.42
CA ILE A 152 -4.74 2.75 -13.14
C ILE A 152 -5.12 3.03 -14.60
N TYR A 153 -5.79 2.07 -15.26
CA TYR A 153 -6.22 2.21 -16.65
C TYR A 153 -7.21 3.36 -16.83
N LEU A 154 -8.20 3.47 -15.93
CA LEU A 154 -9.23 4.50 -16.00
C LEU A 154 -8.66 5.89 -15.70
N HIS A 155 -7.85 6.03 -14.65
CA HIS A 155 -7.34 7.33 -14.21
C HIS A 155 -6.00 7.73 -14.86
N ARG A 156 -5.38 6.83 -15.63
CA ARG A 156 -4.08 7.00 -16.32
C ARG A 156 -2.94 7.43 -15.39
N THR A 157 -2.98 6.92 -14.16
CA THR A 157 -2.05 7.28 -13.09
C THR A 157 -2.12 6.25 -11.97
N VAL A 158 -0.97 6.00 -11.32
CA VAL A 158 -0.92 5.14 -10.14
C VAL A 158 -1.11 6.03 -8.91
N ARG A 159 -2.34 6.11 -8.41
CA ARG A 159 -2.71 6.90 -7.23
C ARG A 159 -2.99 6.01 -6.04
N GLY A 160 -2.66 6.50 -4.85
CA GLY A 160 -3.11 5.95 -3.57
C GLY A 160 -2.41 4.70 -3.06
N ILE A 161 -1.68 3.95 -3.91
CA ILE A 161 -0.87 2.81 -3.47
C ILE A 161 0.59 3.21 -3.20
N SER A 162 1.13 2.72 -2.08
CA SER A 162 2.51 2.90 -1.64
C SER A 162 3.44 1.95 -2.38
N PHE A 163 4.45 2.49 -3.06
CA PHE A 163 5.50 1.68 -3.69
C PHE A 163 6.31 0.85 -2.68
N ILE A 164 6.36 1.28 -1.41
CA ILE A 164 7.01 0.47 -0.35
C ILE A 164 6.18 -0.77 -0.06
N PHE A 165 4.84 -0.64 0.00
CA PHE A 165 3.95 -1.79 0.14
C PHE A 165 4.14 -2.76 -1.03
N VAL A 166 4.08 -2.26 -2.27
CA VAL A 166 4.25 -3.08 -3.48
C VAL A 166 5.62 -3.77 -3.50
N GLY A 167 6.68 -3.08 -3.06
CA GLY A 167 8.02 -3.63 -3.00
C GLY A 167 8.18 -4.74 -1.96
N ILE A 168 7.58 -4.58 -0.78
CA ILE A 168 7.60 -5.63 0.26
C ILE A 168 6.80 -6.85 -0.21
N ASP A 169 5.66 -6.63 -0.87
CA ASP A 169 4.80 -7.69 -1.39
C ASP A 169 5.53 -8.53 -2.46
N ALA A 170 6.11 -7.85 -3.46
CA ALA A 170 6.91 -8.49 -4.51
C ALA A 170 8.15 -9.20 -3.94
N ALA A 171 8.76 -8.66 -2.87
CA ALA A 171 9.85 -9.34 -2.19
C ALA A 171 9.39 -10.64 -1.52
N GLY A 172 8.16 -10.65 -0.97
CA GLY A 172 7.51 -11.85 -0.46
C GLY A 172 7.45 -12.95 -1.52
N ASP A 173 6.98 -12.61 -2.72
CA ASP A 173 6.90 -13.56 -3.84
C ASP A 173 8.27 -14.09 -4.25
N VAL A 174 9.29 -13.22 -4.32
CA VAL A 174 10.65 -13.62 -4.68
C VAL A 174 11.23 -14.59 -3.66
N PHE A 175 11.10 -14.31 -2.36
CA PHE A 175 11.61 -15.19 -1.32
C PHE A 175 10.85 -16.53 -1.30
N SER A 176 9.53 -16.50 -1.48
CA SER A 176 8.72 -17.70 -1.54
C SER A 176 9.01 -18.55 -2.78
N LEU A 177 9.18 -17.94 -3.97
CA LEU A 177 9.64 -18.64 -5.17
C LEU A 177 11.02 -19.26 -4.97
N ALA A 178 11.97 -18.49 -4.42
CA ALA A 178 13.31 -19.00 -4.11
C ALA A 178 13.23 -20.21 -3.19
N SER A 179 12.35 -20.19 -2.18
CA SER A 179 12.16 -21.30 -1.24
C SER A 179 11.76 -22.62 -1.94
N LEU A 180 10.92 -22.55 -2.97
CA LEU A 180 10.45 -23.72 -3.73
C LEU A 180 11.59 -24.40 -4.50
N PHE A 181 12.58 -23.65 -4.99
CA PHE A 181 13.74 -24.22 -5.69
C PHE A 181 14.71 -24.98 -4.77
N PHE A 182 14.63 -24.75 -3.46
CA PHE A 182 15.43 -25.47 -2.45
C PHE A 182 14.69 -26.66 -1.82
N GLN A 183 13.42 -26.89 -2.19
CA GLN A 183 12.66 -28.06 -1.78
C GLN A 183 13.02 -29.28 -2.65
N SER A 184 12.95 -30.47 -2.07
CA SER A 184 13.23 -31.75 -2.74
C SER A 184 12.16 -32.15 -3.75
N ARG A 185 10.96 -31.57 -3.66
CA ARG A 185 9.90 -31.68 -4.67
C ARG A 185 9.48 -30.29 -5.09
N LEU A 186 9.49 -30.04 -6.40
CA LEU A 186 9.00 -28.79 -6.95
C LEU A 186 7.47 -28.78 -6.88
N ASP A 187 6.93 -27.90 -6.05
CA ASP A 187 5.50 -27.59 -6.04
C ASP A 187 5.17 -26.65 -7.21
N VAL A 188 4.74 -27.24 -8.32
CA VAL A 188 4.36 -26.49 -9.53
C VAL A 188 3.20 -25.52 -9.25
N LEU A 189 2.27 -25.90 -8.36
CA LEU A 189 1.14 -25.04 -8.01
C LEU A 189 1.63 -23.79 -7.29
N GLY A 190 2.50 -23.95 -6.29
CA GLY A 190 3.15 -22.84 -5.59
C GLY A 190 3.96 -21.94 -6.53
N VAL A 191 4.72 -22.53 -7.47
CA VAL A 191 5.47 -21.76 -8.48
C VAL A 191 4.54 -20.90 -9.33
N VAL A 192 3.45 -21.46 -9.84
CA VAL A 192 2.50 -20.72 -10.68
C VAL A 192 1.84 -19.59 -9.89
N ILE A 193 1.44 -19.83 -8.65
CA ILE A 193 0.80 -18.83 -7.79
C ILE A 193 1.75 -17.66 -7.53
N TYR A 194 2.93 -17.93 -6.95
CA TYR A 194 3.87 -16.87 -6.59
C TYR A 194 4.45 -16.14 -7.81
N ALA A 195 4.68 -16.84 -8.92
CA ALA A 195 5.13 -16.19 -10.15
C ALA A 195 4.06 -15.27 -10.75
N THR A 196 2.79 -15.68 -10.70
CA THR A 196 1.69 -14.85 -11.19
C THR A 196 1.57 -13.58 -10.37
N GLU A 197 1.61 -13.67 -9.04
CA GLU A 197 1.58 -12.52 -8.15
C GLU A 197 2.77 -11.59 -8.38
N PHE A 198 3.97 -12.16 -8.48
CA PHE A 198 5.18 -11.38 -8.77
C PHE A 198 5.07 -10.59 -10.07
N VAL A 199 4.60 -11.23 -11.15
CA VAL A 199 4.39 -10.57 -12.45
C VAL A 199 3.35 -9.46 -12.35
N LEU A 200 2.26 -9.67 -11.61
CA LEU A 200 1.26 -8.64 -11.36
C LEU A 200 1.88 -7.45 -10.62
N TRP A 201 2.78 -7.65 -9.66
CA TRP A 201 3.45 -6.54 -8.99
C TRP A 201 4.48 -5.83 -9.86
N CYS A 202 5.25 -6.56 -10.66
CA CYS A 202 6.15 -5.97 -11.64
C CYS A 202 5.41 -5.03 -12.60
N GLY A 203 4.21 -5.41 -13.06
CA GLY A 203 3.43 -4.54 -13.92
C GLY A 203 2.85 -3.32 -13.19
N VAL A 204 2.55 -3.39 -11.88
CA VAL A 204 2.17 -2.20 -11.08
C VAL A 204 3.36 -1.25 -10.97
N PHE A 205 4.56 -1.77 -10.72
CA PHE A 205 5.78 -0.98 -10.75
C PHE A 205 6.03 -0.34 -12.11
N ALA A 206 5.87 -1.09 -13.21
CA ALA A 206 6.03 -0.58 -14.56
C ALA A 206 5.02 0.55 -14.86
N CYS A 207 3.75 0.37 -14.49
CA CYS A 207 2.73 1.41 -14.58
C CYS A 207 3.12 2.65 -13.75
N GLY A 208 3.64 2.45 -12.54
CA GLY A 208 4.09 3.52 -11.66
C GLY A 208 5.25 4.31 -12.25
N GLY A 209 6.24 3.63 -12.82
CA GLY A 209 7.35 4.25 -13.55
C GLY A 209 6.87 5.05 -14.76
N TYR A 210 6.00 4.46 -15.58
CA TYR A 210 5.51 5.10 -16.80
C TYR A 210 4.62 6.32 -16.52
N PHE A 211 3.62 6.19 -15.64
CA PHE A 211 2.63 7.25 -15.42
C PHE A 211 3.03 8.29 -14.37
N ASN A 212 3.95 7.99 -13.45
CA ASN A 212 4.30 8.89 -12.35
C ASN A 212 5.75 9.40 -12.42
N LEU A 213 6.71 8.54 -12.79
CA LEU A 213 8.13 8.92 -12.87
C LEU A 213 8.47 9.65 -14.18
N LEU A 214 7.89 9.24 -15.31
CA LEU A 214 8.16 9.88 -16.62
C LEU A 214 7.71 11.35 -16.69
N PRO A 215 6.52 11.75 -16.17
CA PRO A 215 6.14 13.16 -16.16
C PRO A 215 6.99 13.97 -15.17
N TRP A 216 7.29 13.41 -13.99
CA TRP A 216 8.11 14.08 -12.98
C TRP A 216 9.55 14.32 -13.45
N THR A 217 10.18 13.34 -14.10
CA THR A 217 11.53 13.48 -14.69
C THR A 217 11.53 14.51 -15.81
N ARG A 218 10.54 14.50 -16.70
CA ARG A 218 10.37 15.51 -17.75
C ARG A 218 10.16 16.91 -17.17
N GLN A 219 9.37 17.06 -16.12
CA GLN A 219 9.14 18.33 -15.44
C GLN A 219 10.41 18.84 -14.76
N ARG A 220 11.20 17.95 -14.14
CA ARG A 220 12.47 18.31 -13.49
C ARG A 220 13.56 18.66 -14.50
N LEU A 221 13.58 18.02 -15.66
CA LEU A 221 14.46 18.36 -16.78
C LEU A 221 14.10 19.73 -17.35
N ARG A 222 12.80 19.99 -17.62
CA ARG A 222 12.33 21.32 -18.06
C ARG A 222 12.64 22.43 -17.06
N ALA A 223 12.41 22.20 -15.77
CA ALA A 223 12.76 23.17 -14.73
C ALA A 223 14.27 23.45 -14.65
N ARG A 224 15.12 22.46 -14.96
CA ARG A 224 16.57 22.65 -15.06
C ARG A 224 16.99 23.39 -16.34
N GLU A 225 16.35 23.11 -17.47
CA GLU A 225 16.57 23.83 -18.73
C GLU A 225 16.14 25.30 -18.62
N GLU A 226 15.01 25.57 -17.97
CA GLU A 226 14.52 26.93 -17.68
C GLU A 226 15.47 27.67 -16.73
N ALA A 227 15.92 27.01 -15.65
CA ALA A 227 16.90 27.59 -14.73
C ALA A 227 18.28 27.85 -15.37
N GLY A 228 18.70 26.99 -16.32
CA GLY A 228 19.94 27.17 -17.08
C GLY A 228 19.86 28.36 -18.05
N ARG A 229 18.75 28.52 -18.77
CA ARG A 229 18.52 29.67 -19.68
C ARG A 229 18.41 31.00 -18.95
N SER A 230 17.90 31.02 -17.72
CA SER A 230 17.93 32.24 -16.89
C SER A 230 19.34 32.62 -16.41
N SER A 231 20.28 31.68 -16.35
CA SER A 231 21.67 31.93 -15.92
C SER A 231 22.61 32.29 -17.07
N GLU A 232 22.33 31.85 -18.30
CA GLU A 232 23.09 32.21 -19.51
C GLU A 232 22.70 33.59 -20.10
N GLY A 233 21.60 34.19 -19.62
CA GLY A 233 21.16 35.54 -20.02
C GLY A 233 21.92 36.69 -19.34
N GLU A 234 22.70 36.42 -18.29
CA GLU A 234 23.59 37.41 -17.66
C GLU A 234 24.98 37.33 -18.30
N THR A 235 25.11 37.92 -19.49
CA THR A 235 26.43 38.24 -20.05
C THR A 235 26.97 39.49 -19.36
N PRO A 236 28.18 39.51 -18.79
CA PRO A 236 28.77 40.73 -18.24
C PRO A 236 29.26 41.61 -19.39
N GLY A 237 28.38 42.49 -19.87
CA GLY A 237 28.66 43.47 -20.92
C GLY A 237 28.63 44.90 -20.37
N SER A 238 29.79 45.56 -20.47
CA SER A 238 30.13 46.91 -20.03
C SER A 238 29.20 48.04 -20.54
N ASP A 239 28.89 48.94 -19.60
CA ASP A 239 28.68 50.39 -19.70
C ASP A 239 27.82 50.99 -20.81
N ALA A 240 26.61 51.44 -20.45
CA ALA A 240 26.10 52.77 -20.83
C ALA A 240 24.99 53.25 -19.89
N VAL A 241 25.25 54.41 -19.30
CA VAL A 241 24.43 55.18 -18.35
C VAL A 241 23.06 55.55 -18.93
N ALA A 242 21.98 55.23 -18.20
CA ALA A 242 20.74 56.03 -18.23
C ALA A 242 19.93 55.82 -16.94
N ASN A 243 19.71 56.92 -16.23
CA ASN A 243 18.95 57.03 -14.98
C ASN A 243 17.54 56.43 -15.07
N GLY A 244 17.21 55.58 -14.11
CA GLY A 244 15.85 55.12 -13.84
C GLY A 244 15.80 54.45 -12.47
N ILE A 245 15.63 55.24 -11.42
CA ILE A 245 15.43 54.75 -10.05
C ILE A 245 14.07 54.03 -10.02
N ALA A 246 14.09 52.70 -10.02
CA ALA A 246 12.96 51.86 -9.63
C ALA A 246 13.38 51.08 -8.39
N LEU A 247 12.84 51.48 -7.23
CA LEU A 247 12.96 50.81 -5.95
C LEU A 247 12.42 49.38 -6.10
N HIS A 248 13.27 48.37 -5.96
CA HIS A 248 12.83 47.00 -5.77
C HIS A 248 12.85 46.70 -4.27
N ASP A 249 11.67 46.64 -3.65
CA ASP A 249 11.51 46.18 -2.28
C ASP A 249 11.99 44.72 -2.18
N LEU A 250 13.07 44.53 -1.42
CA LEU A 250 13.51 43.22 -0.92
C LEU A 250 13.02 43.12 0.54
N PRO A 251 12.29 42.07 0.95
CA PRO A 251 12.07 41.83 2.36
C PRO A 251 13.39 41.37 2.99
N SER A 252 14.02 42.30 3.69
CA SER A 252 15.21 42.12 4.52
C SER A 252 14.92 41.16 5.68
N SER A 253 15.70 40.09 5.78
CA SER A 253 15.85 39.26 6.98
C SER A 253 16.28 40.11 8.18
N THR A 254 15.54 40.04 9.29
CA THR A 254 16.10 40.32 10.63
C THR A 254 15.40 39.53 11.74
N SER A 255 16.25 38.86 12.53
CA SER A 255 16.20 38.62 13.98
C SER A 255 15.00 37.86 14.58
N VAL A 256 15.19 36.62 15.07
CA VAL A 256 15.75 36.28 16.41
C VAL A 256 14.76 36.61 17.53
N PHE A 257 14.26 35.54 18.17
CA PHE A 257 13.68 35.44 19.53
C PHE A 257 12.88 36.66 20.09
N ARG A 258 11.57 36.46 20.30
CA ARG A 258 10.89 37.00 21.49
C ARG A 258 9.90 35.99 22.08
N THR A 259 10.17 35.66 23.34
CA THR A 259 9.37 34.90 24.29
C THR A 259 8.26 35.76 24.93
N ALA A 260 7.32 35.07 25.59
CA ALA A 260 6.15 35.56 26.30
C ALA A 260 6.43 36.59 27.42
N SER A 261 5.54 37.58 27.56
CA SER A 261 4.95 38.10 28.82
C SER A 261 4.31 39.47 28.59
N GLY A 262 3.10 39.69 29.13
CA GLY A 262 2.60 41.04 29.43
C GLY A 262 1.13 41.27 29.11
N ASP A 263 0.26 40.97 30.08
CA ASP A 263 -1.04 41.64 30.25
C ASP A 263 -0.83 43.17 30.23
N ASP A 264 -1.76 43.92 29.62
CA ASP A 264 -2.85 44.56 30.36
C ASP A 264 -3.51 45.70 29.54
N SER A 265 -4.80 45.86 29.83
CA SER A 265 -5.60 47.08 29.83
C SER A 265 -5.63 48.04 28.63
N GLY A 266 -6.85 48.23 28.11
CA GLY A 266 -7.37 49.59 28.02
C GLY A 266 -8.17 49.96 26.77
N LEU A 267 -9.45 50.28 27.04
CA LEU A 267 -10.25 51.34 26.41
C LEU A 267 -11.16 50.98 25.21
N ARG A 268 -12.41 50.71 25.61
CA ARG A 268 -13.70 51.04 24.97
C ARG A 268 -13.66 52.23 23.98
N SER A 269 -14.45 52.11 22.91
CA SER A 269 -15.59 53.03 22.70
C SER A 269 -16.71 52.37 21.89
N ARG A 270 -17.94 52.57 22.36
CA ARG A 270 -19.21 52.18 21.72
C ARG A 270 -19.59 53.26 20.71
N THR A 271 -20.20 52.88 19.60
CA THR A 271 -21.24 53.71 18.98
C THR A 271 -22.35 52.80 18.45
N VAL A 272 -23.55 53.07 18.95
CA VAL A 272 -24.83 52.50 18.54
C VAL A 272 -25.39 53.41 17.46
N ALA A 273 -25.94 52.84 16.39
CA ALA A 273 -26.95 53.51 15.57
C ALA A 273 -27.95 52.45 15.11
N SER A 274 -29.17 52.62 15.58
CA SER A 274 -30.39 51.90 15.24
C SER A 274 -30.93 52.31 13.87
N LEU A 275 -31.52 51.36 13.16
CA LEU A 275 -32.89 51.42 12.61
C LEU A 275 -33.44 49.99 12.54
#